data_AF-A0A6F8ZE64-F1
#
_entry.id   AF-A0A6F8ZE64-F1
#
_cell.length_a   1.000
_cell.length_b   1.000
_cell.length_c   1.000
_cell.angle_alpha   90.00
_cell.angle_beta   90.00
_cell.angle_gamma   90.00
#
_symmetry.space_group_name_H-M   'P 1'
#
loop_
_entity.id
_entity.type
_entity.pdbx_description
1 polymer ?
#
loop_
_entity_poly.entity_id
_entity_poly.type
_entity_poly.pdbx_seq_one_letter_code
_entity_poly.pdbx_strand_id
1 'polypeptide(L)' 'MERRSRFGGFDLHVKADQAGLHVEWTRDPEYVEARHEVFDLFDRLRTEARRNGVSPLELALHAMKRQWEAFNAMPRRK' A
#
# COMPACT_ATOMS: atom_id res chain seq x y z
N MET A 1 10.47 18.73 -24.22
CA MET A 1 11.27 17.69 -23.54
C MET A 1 10.30 16.79 -22.79
N GLU A 2 10.31 15.49 -23.03
CA GLU A 2 9.37 14.54 -22.40
C GLU A 2 10.14 13.66 -21.42
N ARG A 3 9.69 13.61 -20.16
CA ARG A 3 10.32 12.81 -19.11
C ARG A 3 9.26 11.92 -18.48
N ARG A 4 9.45 10.60 -18.62
CA ARG A 4 8.62 9.58 -17.99
C ARG A 4 9.40 8.96 -16.84
N SER A 5 8.79 8.88 -15.66
CA SER A 5 9.42 8.28 -14.47
C SER A 5 8.41 7.41 -13.76
N ARG A 6 8.82 6.20 -13.40
CA ARG A 6 7.98 5.23 -12.67
C ARG A 6 8.39 5.23 -11.20
N PHE A 7 7.44 5.51 -10.32
CA PHE A 7 7.63 5.47 -8.87
C PHE A 7 6.53 4.62 -8.23
N GLY A 8 6.88 3.45 -7.70
CA GLY A 8 6.03 2.67 -6.78
C GLY A 8 4.56 2.53 -7.17
N GLY A 9 4.27 2.13 -8.41
CA GLY A 9 2.89 1.95 -8.89
C GLY A 9 2.23 3.20 -9.51
N PHE A 10 3.01 4.25 -9.75
CA PHE A 10 2.58 5.46 -10.46
C PHE A 10 3.52 5.75 -11.64
N ASP A 11 2.92 6.02 -12.79
CA ASP A 11 3.60 6.54 -13.96
C ASP A 11 3.43 8.07 -13.97
N LEU A 12 4.55 8.79 -13.84
CA LEU A 12 4.61 10.24 -13.94
C LEU A 12 5.02 10.62 -15.36
N HIS A 13 4.18 11.41 -16.02
CA HIS A 13 4.41 11.94 -17.36
C HIS A 13 4.57 13.45 -17.28
N VAL A 14 5.76 13.94 -17.60
CA VAL A 14 6.03 15.38 -17.67
C VAL A 14 6.27 15.76 -19.13
N LYS A 15 5.40 16.60 -19.69
CA LYS A 15 5.52 17.22 -21.00
C LYS A 15 5.70 18.72 -20.85
N ALA A 16 6.80 19.25 -21.39
CA ALA A 16 7.01 20.68 -21.52
C ALA A 16 6.78 21.10 -22.97
N ASP A 17 5.83 22.00 -23.21
CA ASP A 17 5.52 22.60 -24.51
C ASP A 17 5.55 24.15 -24.45
N GLN A 18 5.13 24.82 -25.53
CA GLN A 18 5.13 26.29 -25.62
C GLN A 18 4.03 26.96 -24.76
N ALA A 19 3.04 26.21 -24.28
CA ALA A 19 1.95 26.69 -23.43
C ALA A 19 2.23 26.50 -21.93
N GLY A 20 3.11 25.56 -21.56
CA GLY A 20 3.59 25.40 -20.19
C GLY A 20 4.11 24.00 -19.87
N LEU A 21 4.12 23.68 -18.56
CA LEU A 21 4.49 22.37 -18.04
C LEU A 21 3.23 21.56 -17.76
N HIS A 22 3.01 20.50 -18.53
CA HIS A 22 1.94 19.53 -18.34
C HIS A 22 2.45 18.32 -17.56
N VAL A 23 1.85 18.07 -16.41
CA VAL A 23 2.18 16.93 -15.54
C VAL A 23 0.95 16.01 -15.44
N GLU A 24 1.06 14.80 -15.98
CA GLU A 24 0.06 13.74 -15.86
C GLU A 24 0.53 12.67 -14.89
N TRP A 25 -0.38 12.26 -14.00
CA TRP A 25 -0.15 11.23 -12.99
C TRP A 25 -1.12 10.09 -13.28
N THR A 26 -0.61 8.96 -13.75
CA THR A 26 -1.43 7.78 -14.04
C THR A 26 -1.07 6.68 -13.05
N ARG A 27 -2.07 6.07 -12.42
CA ARG A 27 -1.85 4.88 -11.60
C ARG A 27 -1.54 3.71 -12.52
N ASP A 28 -0.51 2.96 -12.19
CA ASP A 28 -0.15 1.74 -12.91
C ASP A 28 -1.30 0.72 -12.76
N PRO A 29 -1.89 0.21 -13.85
CA PRO A 29 -2.97 -0.78 -13.77
C PRO A 29 -2.55 -2.04 -13.00
N GLU A 30 -1.29 -2.47 -13.08
CA GLU A 30 -0.78 -3.63 -12.31
C GLU A 30 -0.82 -3.36 -10.80
N TYR A 31 -0.55 -2.12 -10.39
CA TYR A 31 -0.64 -1.70 -8.99
C TYR A 31 -2.10 -1.66 -8.49
N VAL A 32 -3.04 -1.29 -9.37
CA VAL A 32 -4.47 -1.31 -9.05
C VAL A 32 -4.96 -2.74 -8.87
N GLU A 33 -4.55 -3.66 -9.74
CA GLU A 33 -4.92 -5.08 -9.66
C GLU A 33 -4.34 -5.76 -8.41
N ALA A 34 -3.05 -5.59 -8.13
CA ALA A 34 -2.42 -6.09 -6.90
C ALA A 34 -3.07 -5.51 -5.63
N ARG A 35 -3.49 -4.24 -5.68
CA ARG A 35 -4.24 -3.62 -4.60
C ARG A 35 -5.59 -4.31 -4.38
N HIS A 36 -6.32 -4.61 -5.45
CA HIS A 36 -7.60 -5.34 -5.36
C HIS A 36 -7.43 -6.71 -4.71
N GLU A 37 -6.42 -7.49 -5.12
CA GLU A 37 -6.16 -8.80 -4.53
C GLU A 37 -5.89 -8.73 -3.02
N VAL A 38 -5.11 -7.75 -2.58
CA VAL A 38 -4.81 -7.55 -1.15
C VAL A 38 -6.06 -7.16 -0.36
N PHE A 39 -6.90 -6.27 -0.91
CA PHE A 39 -8.16 -5.89 -0.27
C PHE A 39 -9.15 -7.06 -0.19
N ASP A 40 -9.26 -7.88 -1.25
CA ASP A 40 -10.10 -9.09 -1.23
C ASP A 40 -9.62 -10.10 -0.20
N LEU A 41 -8.31 -10.30 -0.07
CA LEU A 41 -7.71 -11.14 0.97
C LEU A 41 -8.03 -10.61 2.37
N PHE A 42 -7.95 -9.30 2.56
CA PHE A 42 -8.26 -8.65 3.83
C PHE A 42 -9.75 -8.80 4.18
N ASP A 43 -10.64 -8.67 3.22
CA ASP A 43 -12.08 -8.85 3.43
C ASP A 43 -12.44 -10.30 3.76
N ARG A 44 -11.77 -11.29 3.15
CA ARG A 44 -11.89 -12.70 3.55
C ARG A 44 -11.40 -12.91 4.98
N LEU A 45 -10.22 -12.40 5.32
CA LEU A 45 -9.67 -12.47 6.69
C LEU A 45 -10.65 -11.87 7.70
N ARG A 46 -11.18 -10.68 7.41
CA ARG A 46 -12.17 -10.00 8.25
C ARG A 46 -13.45 -10.82 8.42
N THR A 47 -13.94 -11.42 7.33
CA THR A 47 -15.15 -12.24 7.33
C THR A 47 -14.97 -13.50 8.17
N GLU A 48 -13.85 -14.19 7.99
CA GLU A 48 -13.49 -15.38 8.78
C GLU A 48 -13.23 -15.04 10.25
N ALA A 49 -12.54 -13.93 10.55
CA ALA A 49 -12.35 -13.45 11.90
C ALA A 49 -13.69 -13.21 12.61
N ARG A 50 -14.63 -12.53 11.94
CA ARG A 50 -15.97 -12.29 12.47
C ARG A 50 -16.75 -13.59 12.71
N ARG A 51 -16.64 -14.57 11.81
CA ARG A 51 -17.24 -15.91 11.97
C ARG A 51 -16.71 -16.64 13.20
N ASN A 52 -15.43 -16.47 13.49
CA ASN A 52 -14.76 -17.03 14.67
C ASN A 52 -14.93 -16.16 15.94
N GLY A 53 -15.79 -15.14 15.91
CA GLY A 53 -16.05 -14.26 17.05
C GLY A 53 -14.93 -13.23 17.32
N VAL A 54 -13.93 -13.12 16.44
CA VAL A 54 -12.83 -12.17 16.55
C VAL A 54 -13.25 -10.84 15.95
N SER A 55 -13.17 -9.79 16.75
CA SER A 55 -13.47 -8.42 16.35
C SER A 55 -12.33 -7.79 15.53
N PRO A 56 -12.63 -6.81 14.66
CA PRO A 56 -11.59 -6.05 13.97
C PRO A 56 -10.60 -5.37 14.91
N LEU A 57 -11.04 -4.98 16.11
CA LEU A 57 -10.20 -4.38 17.14
C LEU A 57 -9.15 -5.37 17.66
N GLU A 58 -9.54 -6.63 17.90
CA GLU A 58 -8.61 -7.67 18.33
C GLU A 58 -7.56 -8.00 17.26
N LEU A 59 -7.95 -8.01 15.98
CA LEU A 59 -7.01 -8.14 14.87
C LEU A 59 -5.99 -6.98 14.87
N ALA A 60 -6.47 -5.74 15.04
CA ALA A 60 -5.61 -4.55 15.06
C ALA A 60 -4.65 -4.58 16.26
N LEU A 61 -5.14 -4.92 17.45
CA LEU A 61 -4.32 -5.05 18.65
C LEU A 61 -3.28 -6.17 18.50
N HIS A 62 -3.64 -7.30 17.89
CA HIS A 62 -2.70 -8.39 17.63
C HIS A 62 -1.59 -7.97 16.65
N ALA A 63 -1.95 -7.29 15.56
CA ALA A 63 -0.98 -6.77 14.60
C ALA A 63 -0.04 -5.75 15.24
N MET A 64 -0.58 -4.83 16.04
CA MET A 64 0.19 -3.83 16.77
C MET A 64 1.16 -4.47 17.77
N LYS A 65 0.69 -5.50 18.51
CA LYS A 65 1.54 -6.26 19.43
C LYS A 65 2.71 -6.93 18.71
N ARG A 66 2.46 -7.61 17.59
CA ARG A 66 3.54 -8.23 16.79
C ARG A 66 4.53 -7.21 16.26
N GLN A 67 4.06 -6.06 15.79
CA GLN A 67 4.95 -5.02 15.27
C GLN A 67 5.81 -4.43 16.37
N TRP A 68 5.26 -4.27 17.57
CA TRP A 68 6.01 -3.83 18.74
C TRP A 68 7.04 -4.87 19.19
N GLU A 69 6.68 -6.16 19.20
CA GLU A 69 7.62 -7.26 19.47
C GLU A 69 8.75 -7.30 18.44
N ALA A 70 8.44 -7.18 17.15
CA ALA A 70 9.44 -7.11 16.09
C ALA A 70 10.37 -5.91 16.24
N PHE A 71 9.84 -4.75 16.60
CA PHE A 71 10.64 -3.54 16.87
C PHE A 71 11.58 -3.74 18.07
N ASN A 72 11.11 -4.36 19.15
CA ASN A 72 11.92 -4.64 20.33
C ASN A 72 12.96 -5.76 20.10
N ALA A 73 12.68 -6.68 19.16
CA ALA A 73 13.61 -7.73 18.76
C ALA A 73 14.71 -7.25 17.80
N MET A 74 14.61 -6.03 17.26
CA MET A 74 15.69 -5.47 16.42
C MET A 74 16.91 -5.16 17.28
N PRO A 75 18.12 -5.64 16.89
CA PRO A 75 19.34 -5.30 17.59
C PRO A 75 19.54 -3.79 17.50
N ARG A 76 19.52 -3.12 18.66
CA ARG A 76 19.92 -1.72 18.75
C ARG A 76 21.40 -1.65 18.39
N ARG A 77 21.71 -1.18 17.18
CA ARG A 77 23.09 -0.82 16.81
C ARG A 77 23.57 0.23 17.82
N LYS A 78 24.56 -0.16 18.62
CA LYS A 78 25.35 0.76 19.44
C LYS A 78 26.30 1.54 18.54
#